data_AF-A0A852YKB2-F1
#
_entry.id   AF-A0A852YKB2-F1
#
_cell.length_a   1.000
_cell.length_b   1.000
_cell.length_c   1.000
_cell.angle_alpha   90.00
_cell.angle_beta   90.00
_cell.angle_gamma   90.00
#
_symmetry.space_group_name_H-M   'P 1'
#
loop_
_entity.id
_entity.type
_entity.pdbx_description
1 polymer ?
#
loop_
_entity_poly.entity_id
_entity_poly.type
_entity_poly.pdbx_seq_one_letter_code
_entity_poly.pdbx_strand_id
1 'polypeptide(L)'
;MVEPYGPPQPGQHPPQPHAPQQHPQPQAPPQQQLPPQHFASHVSHAPAPAAPPLPPTEPVSRSRRAWPWVLAVVLVVVIGTAIVGAAVIIPSLSVGSTKTAAAGSPQAAVEGFNAAFEKADCTAFKKVTTSAFRKDYYNGDFTCSAFVSDAKEYRVDGKYAYTFSVTAAKSDGGTATVTVDEVDSSGGSTEKYTNIYRLTKAGSGAWVVSDVGDAGES
;
A
#
# COMPACT_ATOMS: atom_id res chain seq x y z
N MET A 1 -58.16 25.48 -14.91
CA MET A 1 -57.50 25.98 -16.14
C MET A 1 -56.34 25.05 -16.41
N VAL A 2 -56.36 24.34 -17.54
CA VAL A 2 -55.37 23.30 -17.87
C VAL A 2 -54.46 23.89 -18.94
N GLU A 3 -53.17 23.97 -18.63
CA GLU A 3 -52.13 24.48 -19.53
C GLU A 3 -51.78 23.41 -20.59
N PRO A 4 -51.65 23.78 -21.88
CA PRO A 4 -51.34 22.83 -22.95
C PRO A 4 -49.83 22.55 -23.03
N TYR A 5 -49.49 21.27 -23.15
CA TYR A 5 -48.14 20.76 -23.38
C TYR A 5 -47.60 21.23 -24.75
N GLY A 6 -46.41 21.84 -24.75
CA GLY A 6 -45.66 22.20 -25.96
C GLY A 6 -44.91 21.01 -26.58
N PRO A 7 -44.52 21.11 -27.87
CA PRO A 7 -43.85 20.03 -28.60
C PRO A 7 -42.40 19.80 -28.14
N PRO A 8 -41.87 18.56 -28.27
CA PRO A 8 -40.51 18.22 -27.86
C PRO A 8 -39.45 18.90 -28.76
N GLN A 9 -38.38 19.40 -28.15
CA GLN A 9 -37.23 19.97 -28.86
C GLN A 9 -36.39 18.87 -29.57
N PRO A 10 -35.85 19.15 -30.78
CA PRO A 10 -34.90 18.26 -31.45
C PRO A 10 -33.58 18.14 -30.68
N GLY A 11 -33.05 16.92 -30.63
CA GLY A 11 -31.86 16.54 -29.86
C GLY A 11 -30.60 17.29 -30.28
N GLN A 12 -29.82 17.69 -29.28
CA GLN A 12 -28.47 18.22 -29.47
C GLN A 12 -27.51 17.05 -29.74
N HIS A 13 -26.74 17.16 -30.82
CA HIS A 13 -25.69 16.21 -31.16
C HIS A 13 -24.54 16.29 -30.13
N PRO A 14 -23.98 15.14 -29.70
CA PRO A 14 -22.81 15.14 -28.83
C PRO A 14 -21.57 15.70 -29.57
N PRO A 15 -20.68 16.41 -28.87
CA PRO A 15 -19.43 16.92 -29.44
C PRO A 15 -18.50 15.79 -29.87
N GLN A 16 -17.86 15.95 -31.03
CA GLN A 16 -16.89 14.99 -31.56
C GLN A 16 -15.61 14.93 -30.67
N PRO A 17 -15.06 13.72 -30.43
CA PRO A 17 -13.77 13.56 -29.76
C PRO A 17 -12.64 14.20 -30.57
N HIS A 18 -11.84 15.03 -29.92
CA HIS A 18 -10.66 15.62 -30.53
C HIS A 18 -9.53 14.58 -30.51
N ALA A 19 -8.83 14.43 -31.65
CA ALA A 19 -7.71 13.49 -31.77
C ALA A 19 -6.53 13.92 -30.86
N PRO A 20 -5.80 12.97 -30.24
CA PRO A 20 -4.63 13.30 -29.42
C PRO A 20 -3.54 13.97 -30.26
N GLN A 21 -3.06 15.13 -29.83
CA GLN A 21 -1.86 15.73 -30.39
C GLN A 21 -0.63 14.95 -29.93
N GLN A 22 0.20 14.52 -30.88
CA GLN A 22 1.44 13.82 -30.61
C GLN A 22 2.46 14.78 -30.00
N HIS A 23 2.82 14.57 -28.74
CA HIS A 23 3.93 15.28 -28.10
C HIS A 23 5.27 14.78 -28.66
N PRO A 24 6.25 15.68 -28.93
CA PRO A 24 7.60 15.29 -29.35
C PRO A 24 8.29 14.44 -28.27
N GLN A 25 8.88 13.31 -28.67
CA GLN A 25 9.67 12.47 -27.77
C GLN A 25 10.95 13.19 -27.32
N PRO A 26 11.29 13.17 -26.02
CA PRO A 26 12.60 13.61 -25.54
C PRO A 26 13.72 12.71 -26.08
N GLN A 27 14.76 13.34 -26.66
CA GLN A 27 16.00 12.65 -27.05
C GLN A 27 16.73 12.13 -25.81
N ALA A 28 17.14 10.85 -25.85
CA ALA A 28 17.92 10.23 -24.80
C ALA A 28 19.33 10.85 -24.70
N PRO A 29 19.90 10.99 -23.48
CA PRO A 29 21.25 11.47 -23.29
C PRO A 29 22.31 10.48 -23.80
N PRO A 30 23.47 10.96 -24.27
CA PRO A 30 24.55 10.11 -24.78
C PRO A 30 25.16 9.24 -23.67
N GLN A 31 25.32 7.94 -23.94
CA GLN A 31 25.99 7.02 -23.03
C GLN A 31 27.50 7.26 -23.01
N GLN A 32 28.05 7.53 -21.82
CA GLN A 32 29.49 7.49 -21.58
C GLN A 32 29.98 6.03 -21.55
N GLN A 33 30.84 5.68 -22.50
CA GLN A 33 31.60 4.44 -22.49
C GLN A 33 32.67 4.49 -21.38
N LEU A 34 32.59 3.56 -20.44
CA LEU A 34 33.66 3.30 -19.47
C LEU A 34 34.79 2.46 -20.12
N PRO A 35 36.06 2.74 -19.84
CA PRO A 35 37.20 2.02 -20.42
C PRO A 35 37.38 0.61 -19.83
N PRO A 36 37.98 -0.33 -20.60
CA PRO A 36 38.23 -1.70 -20.16
C PRO A 36 39.38 -1.78 -19.15
N GLN A 37 39.12 -2.36 -17.98
CA GLN A 37 40.12 -2.70 -16.97
C GLN A 37 40.72 -4.07 -17.28
N HIS A 38 41.98 -4.08 -17.71
CA HIS A 38 42.79 -5.27 -17.93
C HIS A 38 43.49 -5.72 -16.63
N PHE A 39 43.30 -7.01 -16.31
CA PHE A 39 44.14 -8.00 -15.60
C PHE A 39 45.34 -7.56 -14.74
N ALA A 40 45.47 -8.20 -13.56
CA ALA A 40 46.72 -8.86 -13.15
C ALA A 40 46.46 -9.95 -12.09
N SER A 41 47.03 -11.12 -12.32
CA SER A 41 47.01 -12.30 -11.45
C SER A 41 48.32 -12.40 -10.66
N HIS A 42 48.34 -13.35 -9.71
CA HIS A 42 49.48 -13.99 -9.01
C HIS A 42 50.27 -13.19 -7.95
N VAL A 43 50.11 -13.59 -6.67
CA VAL A 43 51.18 -13.51 -5.65
C VAL A 43 51.16 -14.77 -4.78
N SER A 44 52.37 -15.29 -4.55
CA SER A 44 52.75 -16.55 -3.93
C SER A 44 52.37 -16.73 -2.45
N HIS A 45 52.13 -17.98 -2.06
CA HIS A 45 51.90 -18.42 -0.69
C HIS A 45 53.19 -18.41 0.16
N ALA A 46 53.12 -17.79 1.34
CA ALA A 46 54.03 -18.01 2.46
C ALA A 46 53.26 -18.69 3.61
N PRO A 47 53.85 -19.63 4.37
CA PRO A 47 53.19 -20.22 5.52
C PRO A 47 53.15 -19.21 6.68
N ALA A 48 51.94 -18.80 7.06
CA ALA A 48 51.70 -17.89 8.18
C ALA A 48 51.74 -18.65 9.53
N PRO A 49 52.18 -18.01 10.64
CA PRO A 49 52.12 -18.58 11.98
C PRO A 49 50.68 -18.79 12.45
N ALA A 50 50.47 -19.76 13.34
CA ALA A 50 49.16 -20.10 13.92
C ALA A 50 48.45 -18.86 14.51
N ALA A 51 47.27 -18.55 13.95
CA ALA A 51 46.42 -17.48 14.43
C ALA A 51 45.73 -17.85 15.76
N PRO A 52 45.54 -16.90 16.69
CA PRO A 52 44.75 -17.11 17.89
C PRO A 52 43.26 -17.38 17.56
N PRO A 53 42.51 -18.05 18.46
CA PRO A 53 41.12 -18.41 18.22
C PRO A 53 40.27 -17.17 17.98
N LEU A 54 39.52 -17.18 16.87
CA LEU A 54 38.59 -16.11 16.50
C LEU A 54 37.46 -16.01 17.54
N PRO A 55 37.09 -14.80 17.97
CA PRO A 55 35.89 -14.59 18.78
C PRO A 55 34.63 -14.98 17.97
N PRO A 56 33.54 -15.36 18.65
CA PRO A 56 32.30 -15.77 18.00
C PRO A 56 31.79 -14.68 17.06
N THR A 57 31.49 -15.06 15.82
CA THR A 57 30.87 -14.21 14.82
C THR A 57 29.52 -13.73 15.35
N GLU A 58 29.42 -12.46 15.71
CA GLU A 58 28.15 -11.84 16.08
C GLU A 58 27.18 -11.93 14.89
N PRO A 59 25.89 -12.24 15.14
CA PRO A 59 24.89 -12.26 14.09
C PRO A 59 24.80 -10.88 13.46
N VAL A 60 24.93 -10.82 12.13
CA VAL A 60 24.71 -9.61 11.33
C VAL A 60 23.34 -9.04 11.69
N SER A 61 23.35 -7.94 12.43
CA SER A 61 22.15 -7.17 12.74
C SER A 61 21.53 -6.75 11.42
N ARG A 62 20.40 -7.37 11.05
CA ARG A 62 19.57 -6.85 9.95
C ARG A 62 19.12 -5.47 10.38
N SER A 63 19.67 -4.46 9.71
CA SER A 63 19.19 -3.09 9.70
C SER A 63 17.65 -3.11 9.66
N ARG A 64 17.02 -2.85 10.81
CA ARG A 64 15.61 -2.55 10.87
C ARG A 64 15.51 -1.16 10.27
N ARG A 65 15.14 -1.12 8.99
CA ARG A 65 14.87 0.11 8.24
C ARG A 65 13.99 0.97 9.13
N ALA A 66 14.56 2.08 9.58
CA ALA A 66 13.87 3.06 10.37
C ALA A 66 12.62 3.46 9.58
N TRP A 67 11.44 3.20 10.14
CA TRP A 67 10.14 3.66 9.63
C TRP A 67 9.45 4.72 10.53
N PRO A 68 10.10 5.45 11.47
CA PRO A 68 9.38 6.49 12.22
C PRO A 68 9.41 7.90 11.59
N TRP A 69 10.13 8.11 10.49
CA TRP A 69 10.34 9.44 9.88
C TRP A 69 9.26 9.77 8.86
N VAL A 70 8.61 8.78 8.26
CA VAL A 70 7.47 9.02 7.35
C VAL A 70 6.27 9.56 8.12
N LEU A 71 5.96 9.02 9.32
CA LEU A 71 4.89 9.56 10.18
C LEU A 71 5.20 10.97 10.70
N ALA A 72 6.47 11.29 10.99
CA ALA A 72 6.87 12.63 11.43
C ALA A 72 6.85 13.66 10.27
N VAL A 73 7.19 13.25 9.04
CA VAL A 73 7.14 14.13 7.85
C VAL A 73 5.71 14.44 7.46
N VAL A 74 4.80 13.46 7.51
CA VAL A 74 3.37 13.67 7.22
C VAL A 74 2.77 14.68 8.21
N LEU A 75 3.09 14.61 9.50
CA LEU A 75 2.60 15.57 10.50
C LEU A 75 3.08 17.02 10.27
N VAL A 76 4.28 17.22 9.70
CA VAL A 76 4.85 18.56 9.45
C VAL A 76 4.31 19.22 8.17
N VAL A 77 3.92 18.43 7.16
CA VAL A 77 3.38 18.95 5.88
C VAL A 77 1.94 19.47 6.01
N VAL A 78 1.18 18.98 6.99
CA VAL A 78 -0.22 19.38 7.27
C VAL A 78 -0.40 20.87 7.59
N ILE A 79 0.66 21.61 7.95
CA ILE A 79 0.55 23.04 8.29
C ILE A 79 0.65 23.96 7.07
N GLY A 80 1.08 23.47 5.90
CA GLY A 80 1.28 24.34 4.75
C GLY A 80 1.16 23.62 3.43
N THR A 81 -0.02 23.65 2.81
CA THR A 81 -0.26 24.50 1.64
C THR A 81 -1.64 24.25 1.04
N ALA A 82 -2.26 25.35 0.65
CA ALA A 82 -3.57 25.42 0.05
C ALA A 82 -3.55 25.03 -1.44
N ILE A 83 -4.74 24.68 -1.95
CA ILE A 83 -5.29 24.89 -3.32
C ILE A 83 -5.72 23.61 -4.08
N VAL A 84 -7.07 23.49 -4.17
CA VAL A 84 -7.94 23.02 -5.29
C VAL A 84 -8.00 21.51 -5.62
N GLY A 85 -9.22 20.98 -5.57
CA GLY A 85 -9.55 19.55 -5.73
C GLY A 85 -10.15 19.14 -7.08
N ALA A 86 -10.42 17.83 -7.21
CA ALA A 86 -11.53 17.24 -7.98
C ALA A 86 -11.55 15.70 -7.85
N ALA A 87 -12.75 15.14 -7.68
CA ALA A 87 -13.06 13.74 -7.38
C ALA A 87 -13.12 12.83 -8.63
N VAL A 88 -12.73 11.55 -8.47
CA VAL A 88 -13.04 10.47 -9.43
C VAL A 88 -13.42 9.20 -8.66
N ILE A 89 -14.66 8.75 -8.83
CA ILE A 89 -15.20 7.47 -8.35
C ILE A 89 -15.09 6.46 -9.50
N ILE A 90 -14.39 5.35 -9.30
CA ILE A 90 -14.40 4.19 -10.22
C ILE A 90 -15.05 3.01 -9.50
N PRO A 91 -16.14 2.42 -10.03
CA PRO A 91 -16.75 1.22 -9.46
C PRO A 91 -16.05 -0.04 -10.02
N SER A 92 -15.30 -0.74 -9.17
CA SER A 92 -14.66 -2.02 -9.51
C SER A 92 -15.66 -3.17 -9.39
N LEU A 93 -16.16 -3.66 -10.52
CA LEU A 93 -16.91 -4.92 -10.65
C LEU A 93 -15.97 -6.12 -10.47
N SER A 94 -16.24 -7.00 -9.49
CA SER A 94 -15.58 -8.31 -9.38
C SER A 94 -16.61 -9.43 -9.50
N VAL A 95 -16.39 -10.30 -10.48
CA VAL A 95 -17.25 -11.41 -10.90
C VAL A 95 -16.80 -12.70 -10.21
N GLY A 96 -17.77 -13.39 -9.58
CA GLY A 96 -17.86 -14.81 -9.23
C GLY A 96 -16.63 -15.70 -9.03
N SER A 97 -16.54 -16.30 -7.83
CA SER A 97 -16.19 -17.72 -7.65
C SER A 97 -16.68 -18.22 -6.29
N THR A 98 -17.50 -19.27 -6.30
CA THR A 98 -18.17 -19.86 -5.13
C THR A 98 -17.36 -21.02 -4.54
N LYS A 99 -17.35 -21.08 -3.19
CA LYS A 99 -17.12 -22.24 -2.31
C LYS A 99 -15.73 -22.93 -2.31
N THR A 100 -14.82 -22.35 -1.52
CA THR A 100 -14.08 -23.08 -0.48
C THR A 100 -14.21 -22.28 0.82
N ALA A 101 -15.22 -22.59 1.62
CA ALA A 101 -15.48 -21.92 2.88
C ALA A 101 -14.60 -22.54 3.98
N ALA A 102 -13.42 -21.94 4.24
CA ALA A 102 -12.73 -22.01 5.53
C ALA A 102 -11.52 -21.05 5.62
N ALA A 103 -10.91 -20.70 4.50
CA ALA A 103 -9.91 -19.62 4.41
C ALA A 103 -10.41 -18.64 3.34
N GLY A 104 -10.71 -17.39 3.70
CA GLY A 104 -11.12 -16.37 2.72
C GLY A 104 -10.08 -16.19 1.60
N SER A 105 -10.34 -15.35 0.60
CA SER A 105 -9.29 -14.93 -0.33
C SER A 105 -8.31 -13.94 0.35
N PRO A 106 -7.09 -13.72 -0.17
CA PRO A 106 -6.22 -12.64 0.32
C PRO A 106 -6.91 -11.28 0.28
N GLN A 107 -7.70 -11.04 -0.78
CA GLN A 107 -8.53 -9.84 -0.91
C GLN A 107 -9.52 -9.71 0.25
N ALA A 108 -10.24 -10.77 0.61
CA ALA A 108 -11.19 -10.74 1.72
C ALA A 108 -10.51 -10.47 3.08
N ALA A 109 -9.25 -10.85 3.25
CA ALA A 109 -8.48 -10.52 4.45
C ALA A 109 -8.12 -9.02 4.51
N VAL A 110 -7.78 -8.40 3.38
CA VAL A 110 -7.55 -6.93 3.28
C VAL A 110 -8.85 -6.16 3.48
N GLU A 111 -9.96 -6.62 2.90
CA GLU A 111 -11.29 -6.03 3.16
C GLU A 111 -11.66 -6.16 4.65
N GLY A 112 -11.35 -7.30 5.28
CA GLY A 112 -11.54 -7.51 6.72
C GLY A 112 -10.66 -6.59 7.59
N PHE A 113 -9.43 -6.30 7.15
CA PHE A 113 -8.54 -5.33 7.78
C PHE A 113 -9.14 -3.93 7.75
N ASN A 114 -9.57 -3.47 6.56
CA ASN A 114 -10.20 -2.17 6.39
C ASN A 114 -11.51 -2.04 7.18
N ALA A 115 -12.35 -3.08 7.16
CA ALA A 115 -13.58 -3.11 7.95
C ALA A 115 -13.33 -3.06 9.46
N ALA A 116 -12.19 -3.57 9.93
CA ALA A 116 -11.81 -3.47 11.34
C ALA A 116 -11.48 -2.03 11.74
N PHE A 117 -10.74 -1.28 10.91
CA PHE A 117 -10.51 0.16 11.11
C PHE A 117 -11.80 0.96 11.01
N GLU A 118 -12.60 0.69 9.97
CA GLU A 118 -13.90 1.33 9.80
C GLU A 118 -14.76 1.13 11.05
N LYS A 119 -14.78 -0.04 11.68
CA LYS A 119 -15.63 -0.29 12.86
C LYS A 119 -14.94 -0.06 14.20
N ALA A 120 -13.66 0.32 14.20
CA ALA A 120 -12.79 0.28 15.38
C ALA A 120 -12.90 -1.07 16.14
N ASP A 121 -13.00 -2.19 15.42
CA ASP A 121 -13.12 -3.53 16.00
C ASP A 121 -11.74 -4.17 16.18
N CYS A 122 -11.17 -4.01 17.37
CA CYS A 122 -9.88 -4.61 17.71
C CYS A 122 -9.87 -6.14 17.58
N THR A 123 -10.99 -6.81 17.82
CA THR A 123 -11.06 -8.28 17.72
C THR A 123 -10.96 -8.72 16.28
N ALA A 124 -11.70 -8.07 15.38
CA ALA A 124 -11.56 -8.27 13.94
C ALA A 124 -10.14 -7.94 13.46
N PHE A 125 -9.57 -6.81 13.88
CA PHE A 125 -8.21 -6.41 13.52
C PHE A 125 -7.18 -7.48 13.91
N LYS A 126 -7.22 -7.97 15.16
CA LYS A 126 -6.32 -9.05 15.61
C LYS A 126 -6.51 -10.35 14.83
N LYS A 127 -7.73 -10.65 14.38
CA LYS A 127 -8.05 -11.86 13.62
C LYS A 127 -7.46 -11.83 12.21
N VAL A 128 -7.39 -10.66 11.58
CA VAL A 128 -6.93 -10.49 10.19
C VAL A 128 -5.48 -10.01 10.09
N THR A 129 -4.76 -9.88 11.21
CA THR A 129 -3.35 -9.46 11.25
C THR A 129 -2.47 -10.45 12.00
N THR A 130 -1.19 -10.50 11.67
CA THR A 130 -0.21 -11.24 12.47
C THR A 130 0.15 -10.48 13.75
N SER A 131 0.63 -11.19 14.78
CA SER A 131 1.13 -10.52 15.99
C SER A 131 2.42 -9.72 15.73
N ALA A 132 3.25 -10.14 14.78
CA ALA A 132 4.46 -9.42 14.39
C ALA A 132 4.09 -8.08 13.75
N PHE A 133 3.19 -8.09 12.77
CA PHE A 133 2.64 -6.88 12.14
C PHE A 133 2.15 -5.87 13.18
N ARG A 134 1.28 -6.30 14.11
CA ARG A 134 0.76 -5.40 15.14
C ARG A 134 1.86 -4.84 16.03
N LYS A 135 2.83 -5.67 16.40
CA LYS A 135 3.96 -5.23 17.22
C LYS A 135 4.77 -4.18 16.47
N ASP A 136 5.10 -4.41 15.21
CA ASP A 136 5.92 -3.50 14.42
C ASP A 136 5.16 -2.19 14.11
N TYR A 137 3.88 -2.27 13.72
CA TYR A 137 3.02 -1.12 13.43
C TYR A 137 2.82 -0.20 14.66
N TYR A 138 2.71 -0.78 15.86
CA TYR A 138 2.54 -0.05 17.13
C TYR A 138 3.84 0.13 17.91
N ASN A 139 5.01 0.01 17.27
CA ASN A 139 6.33 0.18 17.90
C ASN A 139 6.57 -0.65 19.18
N GLY A 140 5.93 -1.82 19.28
CA GLY A 140 6.06 -2.74 20.40
C GLY A 140 4.82 -2.86 21.28
N ASP A 141 4.04 -1.79 21.39
CA ASP A 141 3.05 -1.60 22.47
C ASP A 141 1.61 -1.64 21.97
N PHE A 142 1.31 -2.63 21.11
CA PHE A 142 -0.05 -2.83 20.62
C PHE A 142 -1.03 -3.08 21.77
N THR A 143 -2.06 -2.23 21.87
CA THR A 143 -3.23 -2.46 22.71
C THR A 143 -4.50 -2.19 21.91
N CYS A 144 -5.62 -2.80 22.33
CA CYS A 144 -6.90 -2.48 21.71
C CYS A 144 -7.30 -1.00 21.90
N SER A 145 -6.87 -0.37 22.99
CA SER A 145 -7.13 1.05 23.21
C SER A 145 -6.37 1.93 22.23
N ALA A 146 -5.09 1.61 21.96
CA ALA A 146 -4.29 2.32 20.96
C ALA A 146 -4.92 2.18 19.57
N PHE A 147 -5.25 0.96 19.16
CA PHE A 147 -5.94 0.73 17.88
C PHE A 147 -7.27 1.47 17.75
N VAL A 148 -8.11 1.43 18.78
CA VAL A 148 -9.40 2.16 18.76
C VAL A 148 -9.19 3.67 18.74
N SER A 149 -8.07 4.17 19.29
CA SER A 149 -7.70 5.59 19.20
C SER A 149 -7.36 5.95 17.76
N ASP A 150 -6.41 5.24 17.15
CA ASP A 150 -5.98 5.49 15.76
C ASP A 150 -7.15 5.34 14.77
N ALA A 151 -7.99 4.32 14.94
CA ALA A 151 -9.17 4.08 14.09
C ALA A 151 -10.19 5.25 14.09
N LYS A 152 -10.16 6.12 15.11
CA LYS A 152 -11.01 7.31 15.16
C LYS A 152 -10.42 8.47 14.36
N GLU A 153 -9.10 8.52 14.16
CA GLU A 153 -8.45 9.58 13.38
C GLU A 153 -8.87 9.52 11.90
N TYR A 154 -9.21 8.34 11.40
CA TYR A 154 -9.77 8.13 10.06
C TYR A 154 -11.26 8.52 9.93
N ARG A 155 -11.80 9.29 10.87
CA ARG A 155 -13.20 9.75 10.83
C ARG A 155 -13.29 11.28 10.82
N VAL A 156 -14.14 11.78 9.93
CA VAL A 156 -14.54 13.18 9.86
C VAL A 156 -16.04 13.26 10.03
N ASP A 157 -16.50 14.09 10.97
CA ASP A 157 -17.92 14.24 11.31
C ASP A 157 -18.64 12.91 11.60
N GLY A 158 -17.91 11.97 12.23
CA GLY A 158 -18.40 10.64 12.57
C GLY A 158 -18.49 9.65 11.41
N LYS A 159 -18.12 10.05 10.19
CA LYS A 159 -18.07 9.20 9.00
C LYS A 159 -16.65 8.74 8.74
N TYR A 160 -16.50 7.49 8.27
CA TYR A 160 -15.21 6.99 7.83
C TYR A 160 -14.78 7.76 6.58
N ALA A 161 -13.63 8.44 6.66
CA ALA A 161 -13.16 9.36 5.63
C ALA A 161 -12.22 8.66 4.62
N TYR A 162 -12.25 7.34 4.58
CA TYR A 162 -11.36 6.52 3.78
C TYR A 162 -12.16 5.64 2.82
N THR A 163 -11.72 5.57 1.57
CA THR A 163 -12.24 4.59 0.60
C THR A 163 -11.09 3.83 -0.02
N PHE A 164 -11.33 2.59 -0.42
CA PHE A 164 -10.29 1.75 -1.00
C PHE A 164 -10.85 0.90 -2.14
N SER A 165 -9.97 0.55 -3.09
CA SER A 165 -10.26 -0.36 -4.19
C SER A 165 -9.08 -1.30 -4.39
N VAL A 166 -9.34 -2.60 -4.34
CA VAL A 166 -8.33 -3.61 -4.66
C VAL A 166 -8.11 -3.62 -6.18
N THR A 167 -6.89 -3.36 -6.62
CA THR A 167 -6.54 -3.28 -8.05
C THR A 167 -5.79 -4.52 -8.55
N ALA A 168 -5.10 -5.23 -7.65
CA ALA A 168 -4.46 -6.49 -7.97
C ALA A 168 -4.40 -7.40 -6.74
N ALA A 169 -4.46 -8.71 -6.98
CA ALA A 169 -4.19 -9.71 -5.96
C ALA A 169 -3.42 -10.88 -6.58
N LYS A 170 -2.35 -11.31 -5.93
CA LYS A 170 -1.55 -12.47 -6.32
C LYS A 170 -1.27 -13.31 -5.08
N SER A 171 -1.33 -14.62 -5.21
CA SER A 171 -1.00 -15.54 -4.12
C SER A 171 -0.14 -16.68 -4.64
N ASP A 172 0.83 -17.09 -3.84
CA ASP A 172 1.66 -18.25 -4.08
C ASP A 172 1.78 -19.07 -2.79
N GLY A 173 1.17 -20.26 -2.80
CA GLY A 173 1.17 -21.20 -1.68
C GLY A 173 0.66 -20.61 -0.35
N GLY A 174 1.60 -20.15 0.47
CA GLY A 174 1.41 -19.61 1.82
C GLY A 174 1.57 -18.09 1.95
N THR A 175 1.85 -17.38 0.85
CA THR A 175 2.03 -15.91 0.82
C THR A 175 1.14 -15.28 -0.24
N ALA A 176 0.75 -14.02 -0.03
CA ALA A 176 0.01 -13.25 -1.01
C ALA A 176 0.37 -11.77 -0.96
N THR A 177 0.15 -11.09 -2.08
CA THR A 177 0.29 -9.65 -2.24
C THR A 177 -1.01 -9.10 -2.79
N VAL A 178 -1.54 -8.06 -2.17
CA VAL A 178 -2.75 -7.35 -2.61
C VAL A 178 -2.40 -5.88 -2.77
N THR A 179 -2.63 -5.34 -3.95
CA THR A 179 -2.47 -3.91 -4.26
C THR A 179 -3.81 -3.22 -4.10
N VAL A 180 -3.81 -2.11 -3.36
CA VAL A 180 -4.99 -1.34 -3.02
C VAL A 180 -4.75 0.11 -3.35
N ASP A 181 -5.63 0.70 -4.15
CA ASP A 181 -5.70 2.14 -4.29
C ASP A 181 -6.60 2.67 -3.18
N GLU A 182 -6.09 3.63 -2.43
CA GLU A 182 -6.73 4.19 -1.25
C GLU A 182 -6.91 5.70 -1.42
N VAL A 183 -8.02 6.21 -0.91
CA VAL A 183 -8.38 7.62 -0.96
C VAL A 183 -8.71 8.06 0.45
N ASP A 184 -7.89 8.95 1.00
CA ASP A 184 -8.06 9.55 2.32
C ASP A 184 -8.63 10.95 2.20
N SER A 185 -9.67 11.25 2.96
CA SER A 185 -10.28 12.58 3.08
C SER A 185 -10.31 13.10 4.51
N SER A 186 -9.58 12.46 5.43
CA SER A 186 -9.53 12.80 6.85
C SER A 186 -8.82 14.13 7.12
N GLY A 187 -7.80 14.47 6.33
CA GLY A 187 -7.00 15.68 6.46
C GLY A 187 -7.61 16.96 5.88
N GLY A 188 -8.87 16.93 5.43
CA GLY A 188 -9.52 18.06 4.74
C GLY A 188 -9.13 18.23 3.27
N SER A 189 -8.10 17.52 2.80
CA SER A 189 -7.76 17.27 1.39
C SER A 189 -7.98 15.81 1.03
N THR A 190 -8.27 15.54 -0.25
CA THR A 190 -8.31 14.17 -0.78
C THR A 190 -6.92 13.75 -1.22
N GLU A 191 -6.33 12.80 -0.50
CA GLU A 191 -5.04 12.19 -0.82
C GLU A 191 -5.26 10.80 -1.42
N LYS A 192 -4.37 10.39 -2.32
CA LYS A 192 -4.44 9.08 -2.98
C LYS A 192 -3.14 8.33 -2.75
N TYR A 193 -3.27 7.08 -2.35
CA TYR A 193 -2.14 6.18 -2.11
C TYR A 193 -2.35 4.88 -2.87
N THR A 194 -1.26 4.24 -3.25
CA THR A 194 -1.30 2.85 -3.73
C THR A 194 -0.47 2.02 -2.76
N ASN A 195 -1.17 1.23 -1.95
CA ASN A 195 -0.60 0.40 -0.91
C ASN A 195 -0.48 -1.06 -1.37
N ILE A 196 0.58 -1.71 -0.89
CA ILE A 196 0.84 -3.13 -1.09
C ILE A 196 0.72 -3.84 0.26
N TYR A 197 -0.34 -4.62 0.39
CA TYR A 197 -0.57 -5.50 1.52
C TYR A 197 0.11 -6.84 1.26
N ARG A 198 0.99 -7.28 2.16
CA ARG A 198 1.56 -8.64 2.13
C ARG A 198 0.86 -9.48 3.19
N LEU A 199 0.49 -10.69 2.80
CA LEU A 199 -0.27 -11.62 3.63
C LEU A 199 0.45 -12.96 3.72
N THR A 200 0.22 -13.65 4.82
CA THR A 200 0.63 -15.03 5.04
C THR A 200 -0.55 -15.88 5.52
N LYS A 201 -0.51 -17.19 5.29
CA LYS A 201 -1.47 -18.11 5.89
C LYS A 201 -1.12 -18.38 7.35
N ALA A 202 -2.06 -18.12 8.24
CA ALA A 202 -2.01 -18.58 9.62
C ALA A 202 -2.05 -20.12 9.68
N GLY A 203 -1.71 -20.70 10.83
CA GLY A 203 -1.78 -22.16 11.04
C GLY A 203 -3.18 -22.74 10.84
N SER A 204 -4.23 -21.92 10.93
CA SER A 204 -5.62 -22.27 10.61
C SER A 204 -5.93 -22.30 9.10
N GLY A 205 -4.98 -21.90 8.26
CA GLY A 205 -5.15 -21.72 6.81
C GLY A 205 -5.71 -20.36 6.40
N ALA A 206 -6.18 -19.53 7.34
CA ALA A 206 -6.71 -18.19 7.04
C ALA A 206 -5.60 -17.21 6.62
N TRP A 207 -5.87 -16.36 5.64
CA TRP A 207 -4.97 -15.26 5.30
C TRP A 207 -5.01 -14.16 6.36
N VAL A 208 -3.83 -13.68 6.74
CA VAL A 208 -3.65 -12.57 7.67
C VAL A 208 -2.61 -11.60 7.11
N VAL A 209 -2.85 -10.31 7.29
CA VAL A 209 -1.93 -9.23 6.93
C VAL A 209 -0.69 -9.34 7.80
N SER A 210 0.47 -9.44 7.15
CA SER A 210 1.78 -9.50 7.78
C SER A 210 2.58 -8.21 7.60
N ASP A 211 2.26 -7.41 6.58
CA ASP A 211 2.96 -6.17 6.24
C ASP A 211 2.08 -5.28 5.37
N VAL A 212 2.26 -3.97 5.46
CA VAL A 212 1.64 -2.96 4.58
C VAL A 212 2.72 -1.93 4.27
N GLY A 213 2.91 -1.60 3.00
CA GLY A 213 3.83 -0.55 2.58
C GLY A 213 3.43 0.07 1.24
N ASP A 214 4.05 1.19 0.89
CA ASP A 214 3.76 1.90 -0.35
C ASP A 214 4.26 1.13 -1.57
N ALA A 215 3.57 1.24 -2.70
CA ALA A 215 3.98 0.60 -3.95
C ALA A 215 5.35 1.11 -4.49
N GLY A 216 5.84 2.24 -3.99
CA GLY A 216 7.18 2.78 -4.30
C GLY A 216 8.33 2.15 -3.51
N GLU A 217 8.05 1.41 -2.44
CA GLU A 217 9.06 0.79 -1.57
C GLU A 217 9.27 -0.68 -1.97
N SER A 218 10.07 -0.89 -3.03
CA SER A 218 10.56 -2.21 -3.45
C SER A 218 11.92 -2.55 -2.83
#